data_AF-A0A9X1TZJ5-F1
#
_entry.id   AF-A0A9X1TZJ5-F1
#
_cell.length_a   1.000
_cell.length_b   1.000
_cell.length_c   1.000
_cell.angle_alpha   90.00
_cell.angle_beta   90.00
_cell.angle_gamma   90.00
#
_symmetry.space_group_name_H-M   'P 1'
#
loop_
_entity.id
_entity.type
_entity.pdbx_description
1 polymer ?
#
loop_
_entity_poly.entity_id
_entity_poly.type
_entity_poly.pdbx_seq_one_letter_code
_entity_poly.pdbx_strand_id
1 'polypeptide(L)'
;MSTNAENSEEHNAKDQRDTQGAETPQEAGHAGQAAEPGQVGQAGAAPEEAHQPEGDSLPEAADAEGSEGASPRRSWSAIPPVAWVTALVLLVLAVAGGYVWGQNTATPTTAQIASHAKAGKATDVPRAKDDGSFDATISGPGREPQNASDVLAVHRRNVSDPMAMGAADAPVVISMFSDYYCPFCLRFNSQVEPQLVKDYVDKGLVRIEWNDVPLHGKDSMAAAKAARAAAAQNKFREYKDALFEKVSTLEKDQKLSKDDYVQLAKDVQVPDVEKFTKDATSDRFEKPIAEAQQYAQSIGISGTPSFFVGTQFVSGAQPAEQFAAVIQQELAKTANGEVQVPEVK
;
A
#
# COMPACT_ATOMS: atom_id res chain seq x y z
N MET A 1 29.03 -49.04 29.60
CA MET A 1 30.01 -49.96 30.25
C MET A 1 31.38 -49.55 29.76
N SER A 2 32.40 -49.59 30.64
CA SER A 2 33.74 -48.98 30.46
C SER A 2 33.73 -47.44 30.46
N THR A 3 34.65 -46.71 31.08
CA THR A 3 35.71 -47.06 32.06
C THR A 3 36.14 -45.79 32.83
N ASN A 4 36.73 -45.99 34.02
CA ASN A 4 37.30 -45.02 34.97
C ASN A 4 38.02 -43.78 34.41
N ALA A 5 37.97 -42.68 35.16
CA ALA A 5 39.17 -41.90 35.54
C ALA A 5 38.90 -41.08 36.82
N GLU A 6 39.74 -41.22 37.83
CA GLU A 6 39.77 -40.37 39.03
C GLU A 6 40.86 -39.29 38.92
N ASN A 7 40.70 -38.25 39.74
CA ASN A 7 41.75 -37.44 40.37
C ASN A 7 42.49 -36.37 39.55
N SER A 8 42.30 -35.10 39.93
CA SER A 8 43.39 -34.27 40.50
C SER A 8 42.85 -32.92 41.00
N GLU A 9 42.93 -32.68 42.30
CA GLU A 9 42.91 -31.34 42.90
C GLU A 9 44.25 -30.62 42.64
N GLU A 10 44.25 -29.28 42.56
CA GLU A 10 45.05 -28.39 43.43
C GLU A 10 44.95 -26.90 43.01
N HIS A 11 44.74 -26.03 44.01
CA HIS A 11 45.35 -24.70 44.27
C HIS A 11 45.72 -23.69 43.15
N ASN A 12 45.71 -22.36 43.34
CA ASN A 12 45.14 -21.44 44.34
C ASN A 12 45.43 -19.98 43.90
N ALA A 13 44.66 -19.02 44.44
CA ALA A 13 45.05 -17.63 44.73
C ALA A 13 45.36 -16.60 43.61
N LYS A 14 44.52 -15.56 43.61
CA LYS A 14 44.86 -14.11 43.70
C LYS A 14 45.78 -13.47 42.65
N ASP A 15 45.24 -12.45 41.98
CA ASP A 15 45.66 -11.08 42.33
C ASP A 15 44.44 -10.14 42.35
N GLN A 16 44.40 -9.23 43.33
CA GLN A 16 43.45 -8.12 43.41
C GLN A 16 44.22 -6.83 43.17
N ARG A 17 43.64 -5.87 42.46
CA ARG A 17 44.07 -4.48 42.59
C ARG A 17 42.93 -3.50 42.41
N ASP A 18 42.36 -3.12 43.55
CA ASP A 18 41.61 -1.89 43.71
C ASP A 18 42.50 -0.67 43.44
N THR A 19 41.92 0.40 42.91
CA THR A 19 42.10 1.76 43.44
C THR A 19 40.76 2.49 43.34
N GLN A 20 40.24 2.92 44.50
CA GLN A 20 39.00 3.69 44.64
C GLN A 20 39.27 5.20 44.67
N GLY A 21 38.22 6.00 44.44
CA GLY A 21 38.09 7.37 44.97
C GLY A 21 38.51 8.52 44.04
N ALA A 22 37.90 9.71 44.12
CA ALA A 22 36.75 10.11 44.94
C ALA A 22 36.11 11.44 44.44
N GLU A 23 34.87 11.67 44.87
CA GLU A 23 34.25 12.97 45.23
C GLU A 23 33.98 14.10 44.19
N THR A 24 32.68 14.28 43.93
CA THR A 24 31.93 15.54 43.70
C THR A 24 32.16 16.62 44.79
N PRO A 25 31.91 17.95 44.57
CA PRO A 25 30.53 18.47 44.39
C PRO A 25 30.28 19.83 43.67
N GLN A 26 28.98 20.09 43.45
CA GLN A 26 28.26 21.40 43.41
C GLN A 26 28.64 22.46 42.35
N GLU A 27 27.74 22.88 41.44
CA GLU A 27 26.48 23.66 41.56
C GLU A 27 26.65 25.16 41.27
N ALA A 28 26.16 25.59 40.11
CA ALA A 28 25.50 26.86 39.80
C ALA A 28 25.13 26.80 38.29
N GLY A 29 23.93 27.11 37.81
CA GLY A 29 22.82 27.80 38.44
C GLY A 29 22.45 29.02 37.61
N HIS A 30 21.49 28.89 36.69
CA HIS A 30 20.65 30.02 36.28
C HIS A 30 19.27 29.54 35.84
N ALA A 31 18.26 30.27 36.32
CA ALA A 31 16.85 29.99 36.10
C ALA A 31 16.20 31.08 35.25
N GLY A 32 14.99 30.82 34.78
CA GLY A 32 14.13 31.80 34.12
C GLY A 32 14.12 31.68 32.58
N GLN A 33 12.99 31.87 31.90
CA GLN A 33 11.69 32.36 32.37
C GLN A 33 10.53 31.61 31.71
N ALA A 34 9.47 31.38 32.49
CA ALA A 34 8.13 31.15 31.95
C ALA A 34 7.54 32.48 31.45
N ALA A 35 6.68 32.43 30.45
CA ALA A 35 5.86 33.55 30.01
C ALA A 35 4.44 33.07 29.69
N GLU A 36 3.50 33.31 30.62
CA GLU A 36 2.08 33.47 30.29
C GLU A 36 1.79 34.98 29.99
N PRO A 37 0.55 35.48 29.88
CA PRO A 37 0.03 35.93 28.60
C PRO A 37 -0.10 37.46 28.51
N GLY A 38 -0.01 38.00 27.29
CA GLY A 38 -0.14 39.45 27.03
C GLY A 38 -1.23 39.77 26.00
N GLN A 39 -2.35 40.34 26.45
CA GLN A 39 -3.33 41.02 25.59
C GLN A 39 -2.94 42.51 25.41
N VAL A 40 -2.74 42.97 24.17
CA VAL A 40 -3.22 44.27 23.58
C VAL A 40 -3.14 44.13 22.04
N GLY A 41 -4.07 44.58 21.21
CA GLY A 41 -5.44 45.08 21.47
C GLY A 41 -6.08 45.74 20.24
N GLN A 42 -7.26 45.26 19.84
CA GLN A 42 -8.33 45.92 19.07
C GLN A 42 -8.00 46.95 17.96
N ALA A 43 -8.25 46.55 16.71
CA ALA A 43 -9.09 47.24 15.71
C ALA A 43 -9.28 46.27 14.52
N GLY A 44 -10.43 46.12 13.86
CA GLY A 44 -11.77 46.68 14.07
C GLY A 44 -12.65 46.38 12.84
N ALA A 45 -13.96 46.28 13.03
CA ALA A 45 -15.01 46.05 12.02
C ALA A 45 -15.05 44.69 11.29
N ALA A 46 -16.28 44.16 11.22
CA ALA A 46 -16.69 43.03 10.38
C ALA A 46 -17.66 43.54 9.28
N PRO A 47 -18.52 42.72 8.65
CA PRO A 47 -18.70 42.70 7.19
C PRO A 47 -19.83 43.59 6.67
N GLU A 48 -19.92 43.76 5.36
CA GLU A 48 -21.19 44.11 4.68
C GLU A 48 -21.26 43.53 3.26
N GLU A 49 -22.49 43.34 2.77
CA GLU A 49 -22.84 42.73 1.48
C GLU A 49 -22.79 43.70 0.29
N ALA A 50 -22.90 43.11 -0.90
CA ALA A 50 -23.38 43.64 -2.18
C ALA A 50 -23.70 45.15 -2.34
N HIS A 51 -23.10 45.76 -3.37
CA HIS A 51 -23.87 46.41 -4.45
C HIS A 51 -23.00 46.66 -5.71
N GLN A 52 -23.61 46.59 -6.90
CA GLN A 52 -23.06 47.14 -8.15
C GLN A 52 -23.15 48.67 -8.13
N PRO A 53 -22.41 49.39 -9.00
CA PRO A 53 -23.07 49.83 -10.24
C PRO A 53 -22.18 49.85 -11.51
N GLU A 54 -22.85 50.09 -12.64
CA GLU A 54 -22.31 50.40 -13.97
C GLU A 54 -21.60 51.77 -14.03
N GLY A 55 -20.85 52.07 -15.10
CA GLY A 55 -20.24 53.41 -15.27
C GLY A 55 -19.25 53.58 -16.43
N ASP A 56 -19.76 53.56 -17.66
CA ASP A 56 -19.24 54.14 -18.91
C ASP A 56 -17.90 54.91 -19.00
N SER A 57 -17.11 54.54 -20.03
CA SER A 57 -16.62 55.40 -21.14
C SER A 57 -15.23 56.09 -21.14
N LEU A 58 -14.77 56.33 -22.41
CA LEU A 58 -13.70 57.23 -22.90
C LEU A 58 -12.23 56.68 -22.96
N PRO A 59 -11.33 57.23 -23.81
CA PRO A 59 -11.32 56.94 -25.26
C PRO A 59 -9.91 56.76 -25.91
N GLU A 60 -9.90 56.56 -27.23
CA GLU A 60 -8.87 56.90 -28.25
C GLU A 60 -7.35 56.66 -28.02
N ALA A 61 -6.73 55.91 -28.94
CA ALA A 61 -5.34 56.14 -29.37
C ALA A 61 -5.14 55.77 -30.86
N ALA A 62 -4.50 56.67 -31.60
CA ALA A 62 -4.40 56.76 -33.05
C ALA A 62 -3.74 55.60 -33.82
N ASP A 63 -4.24 55.40 -35.05
CA ASP A 63 -3.55 55.26 -36.33
C ASP A 63 -2.18 54.54 -36.43
N ALA A 64 -2.16 53.48 -37.24
CA ALA A 64 -1.04 53.15 -38.12
C ALA A 64 -1.56 52.39 -39.36
N GLU A 65 -1.47 53.00 -40.54
CA GLU A 65 -1.76 52.33 -41.81
C GLU A 65 -0.67 51.32 -42.17
N GLY A 66 -1.07 50.13 -42.62
CA GLY A 66 -0.17 49.07 -43.09
C GLY A 66 -0.90 48.15 -44.06
N SER A 67 -0.71 48.37 -45.35
CA SER A 67 -1.26 47.53 -46.42
C SER A 67 -0.53 46.18 -46.50
N GLU A 68 -1.26 45.07 -46.63
CA GLU A 68 -1.03 43.96 -47.59
C GLU A 68 -1.92 42.73 -47.30
N GLY A 69 -2.30 41.98 -48.34
CA GLY A 69 -2.68 40.56 -48.19
C GLY A 69 -4.09 40.20 -47.69
N ALA A 70 -5.16 40.73 -48.30
CA ALA A 70 -6.53 40.27 -48.02
C ALA A 70 -6.78 38.82 -48.48
N SER A 71 -6.52 37.85 -47.59
CA SER A 71 -6.98 36.46 -47.74
C SER A 71 -8.51 36.40 -47.60
N PRO A 72 -9.26 35.76 -48.51
CA PRO A 72 -10.71 35.69 -48.38
C PRO A 72 -11.10 34.84 -47.17
N ARG A 73 -11.65 35.47 -46.13
CA ARG A 73 -12.26 34.76 -44.99
C ARG A 73 -13.46 33.97 -45.49
N ARG A 74 -13.26 32.67 -45.70
CA ARG A 74 -14.29 31.74 -46.21
C ARG A 74 -15.39 31.61 -45.15
N SER A 75 -16.51 32.32 -45.32
CA SER A 75 -17.60 32.29 -44.33
C SER A 75 -18.20 30.89 -44.23
N TRP A 76 -18.36 30.38 -43.01
CA TRP A 76 -18.93 29.05 -42.76
C TRP A 76 -20.42 28.95 -43.14
N SER A 77 -21.07 30.10 -43.43
CA SER A 77 -22.44 30.17 -43.95
C SER A 77 -22.62 29.65 -45.38
N ALA A 78 -21.53 29.36 -46.12
CA ALA A 78 -21.58 28.85 -47.49
C ALA A 78 -21.64 27.31 -47.59
N ILE A 79 -21.63 26.57 -46.47
CA ILE A 79 -21.72 25.11 -46.47
C ILE A 79 -23.19 24.71 -46.65
N PRO A 80 -23.59 24.01 -47.73
CA PRO A 80 -24.98 23.63 -47.95
C PRO A 80 -25.46 22.68 -46.84
N PRO A 81 -26.74 22.72 -46.42
CA PRO A 81 -27.25 21.86 -45.34
C PRO A 81 -26.97 20.36 -45.55
N VAL A 82 -26.94 19.91 -46.80
CA VAL A 82 -26.59 18.54 -47.20
C VAL A 82 -25.20 18.12 -46.69
N ALA A 83 -24.22 19.03 -46.69
CA ALA A 83 -22.85 18.72 -46.22
C ALA A 83 -22.76 18.60 -44.69
N TRP A 84 -23.64 19.27 -43.94
CA TRP A 84 -23.78 19.04 -42.49
C TRP A 84 -24.46 17.72 -42.18
N VAL A 85 -25.48 17.34 -42.97
CA VAL A 85 -26.13 16.02 -42.87
C VAL A 85 -25.15 14.90 -43.20
N THR A 86 -24.35 15.00 -44.26
CA THR A 86 -23.34 13.97 -44.58
C THR A 86 -22.25 13.90 -43.52
N ALA A 87 -21.78 15.02 -42.97
CA ALA A 87 -20.83 15.03 -41.86
C ALA A 87 -21.39 14.33 -40.60
N LEU A 88 -22.65 14.59 -40.24
CA LEU A 88 -23.33 13.91 -39.13
C LEU A 88 -23.50 12.40 -39.39
N VAL A 89 -23.91 12.01 -40.61
CA VAL A 89 -24.03 10.58 -40.97
C VAL A 89 -22.68 9.88 -40.92
N LEU A 90 -21.61 10.50 -41.41
CA LEU A 90 -20.25 9.95 -41.32
C LEU A 90 -19.75 9.87 -39.87
N LEU A 91 -20.06 10.85 -39.02
CA LEU A 91 -19.76 10.80 -37.59
C LEU A 91 -20.50 9.64 -36.90
N VAL A 92 -21.80 9.49 -37.16
CA VAL A 92 -22.62 8.39 -36.60
C VAL A 92 -22.13 7.03 -37.10
N LEU A 93 -21.76 6.91 -38.38
CA LEU A 93 -21.18 5.68 -38.93
C LEU A 93 -19.79 5.37 -38.36
N ALA A 94 -18.97 6.39 -38.08
CA ALA A 94 -17.67 6.21 -37.42
C ALA A 94 -17.82 5.79 -35.96
N VAL A 95 -18.77 6.37 -35.22
CA VAL A 95 -19.09 5.98 -33.84
C VAL A 95 -19.70 4.58 -33.79
N ALA A 96 -20.65 4.26 -34.67
CA ALA A 96 -21.24 2.93 -34.76
C ALA A 96 -20.21 1.88 -35.21
N GLY A 97 -19.34 2.23 -36.17
CA GLY A 97 -18.22 1.38 -36.60
C GLY A 97 -17.22 1.13 -35.48
N GLY A 98 -16.81 2.17 -34.74
CA GLY A 98 -15.93 2.05 -33.58
C GLY A 98 -16.56 1.23 -32.44
N TYR A 99 -17.86 1.37 -32.21
CA TYR A 99 -18.60 0.59 -31.21
C TYR A 99 -18.72 -0.89 -31.61
N VAL A 100 -19.09 -1.19 -32.86
CA VAL A 100 -19.17 -2.57 -33.37
C VAL A 100 -17.78 -3.22 -33.42
N TRP A 101 -16.74 -2.49 -33.79
CA TRP A 101 -15.37 -3.02 -33.81
C TRP A 101 -14.83 -3.25 -32.39
N GLY A 102 -15.08 -2.31 -31.47
CA GLY A 102 -14.73 -2.44 -30.05
C GLY A 102 -15.50 -3.53 -29.29
N GLN A 103 -16.64 -4.01 -29.80
CA GLN A 103 -17.35 -5.18 -29.27
C GLN A 103 -16.94 -6.50 -29.93
N ASN A 104 -16.33 -6.47 -31.11
CA ASN A 104 -15.85 -7.66 -31.82
C ASN A 104 -14.39 -8.05 -31.48
N THR A 105 -13.64 -7.21 -30.76
CA THR A 105 -12.38 -7.66 -30.13
C THR A 105 -12.72 -8.50 -28.90
N ALA A 106 -12.90 -9.81 -29.10
CA ALA A 106 -13.09 -10.75 -28.00
C ALA A 106 -11.90 -10.68 -27.04
N THR A 107 -12.11 -10.12 -25.84
CA THR A 107 -11.11 -10.13 -24.76
C THR A 107 -10.71 -11.58 -24.51
N PRO A 108 -9.43 -11.96 -24.69
CA PRO A 108 -9.01 -13.34 -24.51
C PRO A 108 -9.33 -13.78 -23.08
N THR A 109 -10.02 -14.91 -22.96
CA THR A 109 -10.46 -15.43 -21.67
C THR A 109 -9.27 -15.67 -20.73
N THR A 110 -9.52 -15.67 -19.41
CA THR A 110 -8.48 -15.96 -18.41
C THR A 110 -7.69 -17.23 -18.73
N ALA A 111 -8.35 -18.25 -19.32
CA ALA A 111 -7.71 -19.48 -19.78
C ALA A 111 -6.74 -19.28 -20.96
N GLN A 112 -7.04 -18.39 -21.91
CA GLN A 112 -6.18 -18.08 -23.05
C GLN A 112 -4.96 -17.24 -22.65
N ILE A 113 -5.09 -16.35 -21.66
CA ILE A 113 -3.96 -15.57 -21.13
C ILE A 113 -3.09 -16.46 -20.22
N ALA A 114 -3.70 -17.21 -19.30
CA ALA A 114 -3.00 -18.17 -18.45
C ALA A 114 -2.36 -19.34 -19.22
N SER A 115 -2.80 -19.63 -20.45
CA SER A 115 -2.13 -20.64 -21.30
C SER A 115 -0.73 -20.21 -21.80
N HIS A 116 -0.38 -18.93 -21.68
CA HIS A 116 0.93 -18.39 -22.08
C HIS A 116 1.78 -17.94 -20.88
N ALA A 117 1.17 -17.48 -19.79
CA ALA A 117 1.87 -17.16 -18.55
C ALA A 117 2.18 -18.44 -17.75
N LYS A 118 3.46 -18.79 -17.59
CA LYS A 118 3.87 -19.93 -16.77
C LYS A 118 3.58 -19.64 -15.29
N ALA A 119 2.72 -20.46 -14.68
CA ALA A 119 2.46 -20.40 -13.24
C ALA A 119 3.73 -20.67 -12.42
N GLY A 120 3.85 -19.96 -11.30
CA GLY A 120 4.90 -20.17 -10.30
C GLY A 120 4.75 -21.50 -9.56
N LYS A 121 5.82 -21.93 -8.89
CA LYS A 121 5.86 -23.18 -8.12
C LYS A 121 5.26 -22.96 -6.74
N ALA A 122 4.07 -23.51 -6.51
CA ALA A 122 3.37 -23.47 -5.22
C ALA A 122 4.08 -24.22 -4.06
N THR A 123 5.29 -24.75 -4.25
CA THR A 123 6.05 -25.48 -3.23
C THR A 123 6.65 -24.59 -2.14
N ASP A 124 6.88 -23.31 -2.45
CA ASP A 124 7.48 -22.35 -1.53
C ASP A 124 6.38 -21.52 -0.86
N VAL A 125 5.56 -22.18 -0.04
CA VAL A 125 4.54 -21.53 0.79
C VAL A 125 5.23 -20.52 1.71
N PRO A 126 4.90 -19.21 1.64
CA PRO A 126 5.65 -18.19 2.37
C PRO A 126 5.55 -18.38 3.87
N ARG A 127 6.70 -18.46 4.56
CA ARG A 127 6.76 -18.80 5.98
C ARG A 127 7.84 -18.02 6.73
N ALA A 128 7.59 -17.74 8.00
CA ALA A 128 8.62 -17.34 8.94
C ALA A 128 9.69 -18.43 9.05
N LYS A 129 10.91 -18.00 9.38
CA LYS A 129 12.02 -18.88 9.76
C LYS A 129 11.69 -19.59 11.08
N ASP A 130 12.40 -20.66 11.36
CA ASP A 130 12.08 -21.57 12.48
C ASP A 130 12.26 -20.91 13.86
N ASP A 131 13.00 -19.78 13.95
CA ASP A 131 13.13 -18.92 15.14
C ASP A 131 11.98 -17.89 15.30
N GLY A 132 11.01 -17.89 14.37
CA GLY A 132 9.94 -16.91 14.31
C GLY A 132 10.41 -15.50 13.90
N SER A 133 11.60 -15.38 13.31
CA SER A 133 11.99 -14.21 12.52
C SER A 133 11.49 -14.35 11.09
N PHE A 134 11.21 -13.23 10.43
CA PHE A 134 10.78 -13.20 9.04
C PHE A 134 11.16 -11.87 8.42
N ASP A 135 11.18 -11.81 7.09
CA ASP A 135 11.49 -10.58 6.36
C ASP A 135 10.36 -10.20 5.41
N ALA A 136 9.48 -9.34 5.93
CA ALA A 136 8.46 -8.62 5.18
C ALA A 136 8.86 -7.15 4.95
N THR A 137 10.16 -6.84 4.98
CA THR A 137 10.66 -5.46 4.84
C THR A 137 10.42 -4.98 3.42
N ILE A 138 9.66 -3.89 3.28
CA ILE A 138 9.42 -3.31 1.96
C ILE A 138 10.71 -2.65 1.48
N SER A 139 11.08 -2.94 0.23
CA SER A 139 12.21 -2.33 -0.47
C SER A 139 11.71 -1.79 -1.81
N GLY A 140 12.47 -0.90 -2.43
CA GLY A 140 12.13 -0.27 -3.71
C GLY A 140 12.69 1.15 -3.80
N PRO A 141 12.10 2.03 -4.63
CA PRO A 141 12.75 3.29 -5.05
C PRO A 141 12.92 4.34 -3.94
N GLY A 142 12.16 4.28 -2.83
CA GLY A 142 12.20 5.28 -1.75
C GLY A 142 11.70 6.68 -2.15
N ARG A 143 11.02 6.76 -3.30
CA ARG A 143 10.40 7.93 -3.91
C ARG A 143 9.21 7.46 -4.76
N GLU A 144 8.33 8.36 -5.17
CA GLU A 144 7.23 8.04 -6.08
C GLU A 144 7.72 7.32 -7.36
N PRO A 145 7.17 6.15 -7.72
CA PRO A 145 7.59 5.38 -8.90
C PRO A 145 7.39 6.18 -10.19
N GLN A 146 8.43 6.28 -11.02
CA GLN A 146 8.41 7.04 -12.27
C GLN A 146 8.32 6.15 -13.51
N ASN A 147 8.48 4.83 -13.34
CA ASN A 147 8.51 3.86 -14.43
C ASN A 147 8.18 2.43 -13.91
N ALA A 148 7.98 1.49 -14.83
CA ALA A 148 7.67 0.10 -14.49
C ALA A 148 8.73 -0.59 -13.62
N SER A 149 10.03 -0.28 -13.79
CA SER A 149 11.10 -0.88 -12.97
C SER A 149 11.06 -0.39 -11.52
N ASP A 150 10.70 0.88 -11.29
CA ASP A 150 10.48 1.41 -9.94
C ASP A 150 9.33 0.67 -9.23
N VAL A 151 8.24 0.39 -9.95
CA VAL A 151 7.08 -0.36 -9.44
C VAL A 151 7.45 -1.82 -9.16
N LEU A 152 8.12 -2.50 -10.10
CA LEU A 152 8.55 -3.89 -9.93
C LEU A 152 9.50 -4.08 -8.74
N ALA A 153 10.27 -3.05 -8.38
CA ALA A 153 11.14 -3.07 -7.21
C ALA A 153 10.39 -3.06 -5.87
N VAL A 154 9.11 -2.63 -5.83
CA VAL A 154 8.24 -2.66 -4.64
C VAL A 154 7.86 -4.10 -4.26
N HIS A 155 7.77 -5.00 -5.23
CA HIS A 155 7.45 -6.41 -5.01
C HIS A 155 8.62 -7.12 -4.31
N ARG A 156 8.39 -7.65 -3.11
CA ARG A 156 9.44 -8.27 -2.30
C ARG A 156 9.94 -9.57 -2.93
N ARG A 157 9.01 -10.43 -3.36
CA ARG A 157 9.26 -11.80 -3.88
C ARG A 157 10.11 -12.66 -2.92
N ASN A 158 9.95 -12.43 -1.61
CA ASN A 158 10.71 -13.13 -0.57
C ASN A 158 9.99 -14.43 -0.15
N VAL A 159 10.68 -15.56 -0.20
CA VAL A 159 10.12 -16.86 0.27
C VAL A 159 9.88 -16.92 1.78
N SER A 160 10.60 -16.09 2.54
CA SER A 160 10.52 -15.97 4.00
C SER A 160 9.56 -14.87 4.49
N ASP A 161 8.57 -14.50 3.66
CA ASP A 161 7.57 -13.49 3.95
C ASP A 161 6.20 -14.11 4.30
N PRO A 162 5.92 -14.45 5.58
CA PRO A 162 4.64 -15.02 6.01
C PRO A 162 3.45 -14.05 5.88
N MET A 163 3.69 -12.79 5.49
CA MET A 163 2.64 -11.81 5.22
C MET A 163 2.21 -11.78 3.74
N ALA A 164 2.72 -12.71 2.94
CA ALA A 164 2.34 -12.93 1.56
C ALA A 164 1.57 -14.24 1.34
N MET A 165 0.81 -14.30 0.25
CA MET A 165 0.07 -15.46 -0.22
C MET A 165 0.43 -15.76 -1.68
N GLY A 166 0.63 -17.03 -2.01
CA GLY A 166 1.03 -17.46 -3.35
C GLY A 166 2.55 -17.56 -3.55
N ALA A 167 2.93 -18.27 -4.61
CA ALA A 167 4.31 -18.60 -4.94
C ALA A 167 5.18 -17.35 -5.14
N ALA A 168 6.42 -17.35 -4.64
CA ALA A 168 7.33 -16.22 -4.77
C ALA A 168 7.70 -15.92 -6.24
N ASP A 169 7.74 -16.95 -7.08
CA ASP A 169 7.98 -16.90 -8.53
C ASP A 169 6.69 -16.71 -9.37
N ALA A 170 5.55 -16.39 -8.75
CA ALA A 170 4.32 -16.10 -9.49
C ALA A 170 4.55 -14.94 -10.50
N PRO A 171 4.07 -15.04 -11.75
CA PRO A 171 4.37 -14.05 -12.78
C PRO A 171 3.93 -12.63 -12.39
N VAL A 172 2.75 -12.49 -11.79
CA VAL A 172 2.23 -11.20 -11.29
C VAL A 172 2.28 -11.15 -9.76
N VAL A 173 2.68 -10.02 -9.20
CA VAL A 173 2.60 -9.71 -7.76
C VAL A 173 1.64 -8.55 -7.54
N ILE A 174 0.87 -8.63 -6.46
CA ILE A 174 0.01 -7.56 -5.93
C ILE A 174 0.60 -7.12 -4.60
N SER A 175 1.34 -6.01 -4.59
CA SER A 175 1.77 -5.38 -3.34
C SER A 175 0.64 -4.49 -2.82
N MET A 176 -0.06 -4.97 -1.80
CA MET A 176 -1.21 -4.32 -1.17
C MET A 176 -0.79 -3.54 0.07
N PHE A 177 -1.18 -2.27 0.15
CA PHE A 177 -0.99 -1.36 1.27
C PHE A 177 -2.31 -1.19 2.00
N SER A 178 -2.38 -1.55 3.28
CA SER A 178 -3.65 -1.79 3.97
C SER A 178 -3.64 -1.43 5.46
N ASP A 179 -4.83 -1.28 6.03
CA ASP A 179 -5.09 -0.94 7.42
C ASP A 179 -6.30 -1.72 7.94
N TYR A 180 -6.13 -2.42 9.08
CA TYR A 180 -7.16 -3.22 9.72
C TYR A 180 -8.43 -2.44 10.13
N TYR A 181 -8.32 -1.15 10.42
CA TYR A 181 -9.46 -0.30 10.77
C TYR A 181 -10.05 0.49 9.59
N CYS A 182 -9.48 0.35 8.38
CA CYS A 182 -10.02 1.02 7.19
C CYS A 182 -11.24 0.25 6.63
N PRO A 183 -12.43 0.88 6.49
CA PRO A 183 -13.63 0.22 6.00
C PRO A 183 -13.51 -0.26 4.54
N PHE A 184 -12.68 0.40 3.73
CA PHE A 184 -12.40 -0.06 2.37
C PHE A 184 -11.47 -1.28 2.34
N CYS A 185 -10.52 -1.39 3.28
CA CYS A 185 -9.66 -2.58 3.40
C CYS A 185 -10.48 -3.80 3.81
N LEU A 186 -11.39 -3.63 4.77
CA LEU A 186 -12.37 -4.63 5.18
C LEU A 186 -13.25 -5.09 4.01
N ARG A 187 -13.74 -4.15 3.17
CA ARG A 187 -14.50 -4.49 1.95
C ARG A 187 -13.66 -5.32 0.97
N PHE A 188 -12.41 -4.93 0.73
CA PHE A 188 -11.51 -5.71 -0.13
C PHE A 188 -11.29 -7.13 0.42
N ASN A 189 -10.99 -7.26 1.71
CA ASN A 189 -10.72 -8.54 2.37
C ASN A 189 -11.93 -9.49 2.33
N SER A 190 -13.14 -8.96 2.50
CA SER A 190 -14.37 -9.76 2.56
C SER A 190 -14.98 -10.08 1.19
N GLN A 191 -14.80 -9.23 0.17
CA GLN A 191 -15.54 -9.34 -1.11
C GLN A 191 -14.64 -9.61 -2.32
N VAL A 192 -13.38 -9.15 -2.31
CA VAL A 192 -12.50 -9.17 -3.49
C VAL A 192 -11.36 -10.17 -3.32
N GLU A 193 -10.62 -10.09 -2.22
CA GLU A 193 -9.47 -10.97 -1.96
C GLU A 193 -9.80 -12.47 -2.10
N PRO A 194 -10.93 -13.01 -1.59
CA PRO A 194 -11.24 -14.44 -1.71
C PRO A 194 -11.43 -14.90 -3.15
N GLN A 195 -11.92 -14.00 -4.03
CA GLN A 195 -12.05 -14.28 -5.46
C GLN A 195 -10.67 -14.31 -6.13
N LEU A 196 -9.83 -13.31 -5.84
CA LEU A 196 -8.47 -13.24 -6.39
C LEU A 196 -7.60 -14.43 -5.94
N VAL A 197 -7.75 -14.87 -4.68
CA VAL A 197 -7.08 -16.05 -4.13
C VAL A 197 -7.45 -17.29 -4.94
N LYS A 198 -8.74 -17.60 -4.99
CA LYS A 198 -9.27 -18.77 -5.72
C LYS A 198 -8.92 -18.75 -7.21
N ASP A 199 -9.02 -17.59 -7.86
CA ASP A 199 -8.92 -17.51 -9.30
C ASP A 199 -7.51 -17.31 -9.86
N TYR A 200 -6.55 -16.86 -9.04
CA TYR A 200 -5.19 -16.59 -9.50
C TYR A 200 -4.10 -17.07 -8.53
N VAL A 201 -4.26 -16.89 -7.21
CA VAL A 201 -3.22 -17.24 -6.22
C VAL A 201 -3.08 -18.75 -6.08
N ASP A 202 -4.19 -19.46 -5.89
CA ASP A 202 -4.23 -20.93 -5.77
C ASP A 202 -3.77 -21.63 -7.07
N LYS A 203 -3.79 -20.90 -8.19
CA LYS A 203 -3.32 -21.36 -9.51
C LYS A 203 -1.86 -20.98 -9.80
N GLY A 204 -1.15 -20.36 -8.85
CA GLY A 204 0.24 -19.92 -9.00
C GLY A 204 0.46 -18.76 -9.98
N LEU A 205 -0.60 -18.06 -10.40
CA LEU A 205 -0.53 -16.96 -11.36
C LEU A 205 -0.29 -15.60 -10.68
N VAL A 206 -0.77 -15.44 -9.45
CA VAL A 206 -0.64 -14.21 -8.67
C VAL A 206 -0.06 -14.51 -7.29
N ARG A 207 0.77 -13.61 -6.79
CA ARG A 207 1.14 -13.50 -5.38
C ARG A 207 0.56 -12.22 -4.80
N ILE A 208 0.04 -12.23 -3.59
CA ILE A 208 -0.41 -11.03 -2.87
C ILE A 208 0.55 -10.81 -1.69
N GLU A 209 1.09 -9.61 -1.56
CA GLU A 209 2.03 -9.21 -0.50
C GLU A 209 1.41 -8.09 0.34
N TRP A 210 1.23 -8.31 1.64
CA TRP A 210 0.71 -7.29 2.55
C TRP A 210 1.78 -6.26 2.94
N ASN A 211 1.36 -5.00 3.12
CA ASN A 211 2.17 -3.88 3.57
C ASN A 211 1.36 -3.06 4.59
N ASP A 212 1.85 -2.94 5.82
CA ASP A 212 1.16 -2.18 6.87
C ASP A 212 1.21 -0.68 6.59
N VAL A 213 0.04 -0.03 6.57
CA VAL A 213 -0.08 1.43 6.54
C VAL A 213 -1.14 1.85 7.57
N PRO A 214 -0.83 1.82 8.89
CA PRO A 214 -1.78 2.14 9.95
C PRO A 214 -2.10 3.64 9.99
N LEU A 215 -3.23 4.04 9.40
CA LEU A 215 -3.70 5.41 9.33
C LEU A 215 -4.69 5.77 10.45
N HIS A 216 -5.35 4.79 11.09
CA HIS A 216 -6.31 5.04 12.18
C HIS A 216 -5.65 4.99 13.58
N GLY A 217 -4.39 5.45 13.65
CA GLY A 217 -3.66 5.70 14.90
C GLY A 217 -3.30 4.43 15.69
N LYS A 218 -3.34 4.54 17.03
CA LYS A 218 -2.87 3.50 17.95
C LYS A 218 -3.57 2.14 17.78
N ASP A 219 -4.82 2.16 17.34
CA ASP A 219 -5.64 0.94 17.25
C ASP A 219 -5.26 0.14 15.99
N SER A 220 -4.98 0.82 14.87
CA SER A 220 -4.33 0.21 13.70
C SER A 220 -2.93 -0.30 13.99
N MET A 221 -2.14 0.42 14.80
CA MET A 221 -0.82 -0.04 15.24
C MET A 221 -0.92 -1.32 16.09
N ALA A 222 -1.84 -1.38 17.06
CA ALA A 222 -2.08 -2.57 17.86
C ALA A 222 -2.53 -3.77 17.00
N ALA A 223 -3.43 -3.54 16.05
CA ALA A 223 -3.89 -4.52 15.07
C ALA A 223 -2.73 -5.08 14.22
N ALA A 224 -1.86 -4.20 13.70
CA ALA A 224 -0.69 -4.60 12.91
C ALA A 224 0.36 -5.36 13.75
N LYS A 225 0.62 -4.93 15.00
CA LYS A 225 1.49 -5.67 15.95
C LYS A 225 0.96 -7.08 16.20
N ALA A 226 -0.35 -7.23 16.40
CA ALA A 226 -1.00 -8.52 16.60
C ALA A 226 -0.93 -9.41 15.34
N ALA A 227 -1.22 -8.86 14.16
CA ALA A 227 -1.11 -9.61 12.91
C ALA A 227 0.33 -10.07 12.61
N ARG A 228 1.35 -9.25 12.90
CA ARG A 228 2.76 -9.64 12.80
C ARG A 228 3.16 -10.71 13.82
N ALA A 229 2.56 -10.73 15.01
CA ALA A 229 2.76 -11.80 15.99
C ALA A 229 2.19 -13.15 15.52
N ALA A 230 1.09 -13.15 14.77
CA ALA A 230 0.58 -14.33 14.09
C ALA A 230 1.42 -14.70 12.84
N ALA A 231 1.92 -13.71 12.10
CA ALA A 231 2.82 -13.93 10.95
C ALA A 231 4.14 -14.62 11.37
N ALA A 232 4.70 -14.23 12.51
CA ALA A 232 5.86 -14.88 13.14
C ALA A 232 5.63 -16.36 13.51
N GLN A 233 4.41 -16.88 13.34
CA GLN A 233 4.01 -18.27 13.59
C GLN A 233 3.22 -18.87 12.42
N ASN A 234 3.36 -18.32 11.21
CA ASN A 234 2.73 -18.81 9.98
C ASN A 234 1.19 -18.81 10.00
N LYS A 235 0.59 -17.89 10.76
CA LYS A 235 -0.86 -17.72 10.94
C LYS A 235 -1.39 -16.36 10.49
N PHE A 236 -0.62 -15.64 9.68
CA PHE A 236 -0.98 -14.30 9.22
C PHE A 236 -2.33 -14.26 8.51
N ARG A 237 -2.57 -15.18 7.56
CA ARG A 237 -3.76 -15.15 6.70
C ARG A 237 -5.03 -15.34 7.51
N GLU A 238 -5.11 -16.41 8.30
CA GLU A 238 -6.29 -16.70 9.12
C GLU A 238 -6.51 -15.62 10.18
N TYR A 239 -5.42 -15.12 10.80
CA TYR A 239 -5.52 -14.04 11.78
C TYR A 239 -5.97 -12.72 11.15
N LYS A 240 -5.47 -12.35 9.96
CA LYS A 240 -5.91 -11.18 9.18
C LYS A 240 -7.41 -11.25 8.89
N ASP A 241 -7.88 -12.39 8.39
CA ASP A 241 -9.28 -12.57 8.00
C ASP A 241 -10.20 -12.47 9.23
N ALA A 242 -9.88 -13.19 10.31
CA ALA A 242 -10.65 -13.14 11.56
C ALA A 242 -10.59 -11.76 12.24
N LEU A 243 -9.47 -11.04 12.14
CA LEU A 243 -9.33 -9.68 12.65
C LEU A 243 -10.20 -8.68 11.87
N PHE A 244 -10.24 -8.75 10.54
CA PHE A 244 -11.14 -7.92 9.75
C PHE A 244 -12.61 -8.21 10.03
N GLU A 245 -12.99 -9.49 10.16
CA GLU A 245 -14.34 -9.89 10.55
C GLU A 245 -14.69 -9.31 11.93
N LYS A 246 -13.83 -9.49 12.94
CA LYS A 246 -14.04 -8.94 14.28
C LYS A 246 -14.12 -7.41 14.28
N VAL A 247 -13.25 -6.70 13.55
CA VAL A 247 -13.34 -5.24 13.41
C VAL A 247 -14.64 -4.81 12.72
N SER A 248 -15.18 -5.60 11.78
CA SER A 248 -16.46 -5.31 11.13
C SER A 248 -17.67 -5.31 12.07
N THR A 249 -17.57 -6.00 13.21
CA THR A 249 -18.63 -6.07 14.22
C THR A 249 -18.61 -4.92 15.23
N LEU A 250 -17.58 -4.06 15.18
CA LEU A 250 -17.43 -2.96 16.14
C LEU A 250 -18.44 -1.84 15.88
N GLU A 251 -19.09 -1.40 16.96
CA GLU A 251 -19.86 -0.15 16.92
C GLU A 251 -18.93 1.06 16.77
N LYS A 252 -19.53 2.20 16.40
CA LYS A 252 -18.78 3.46 16.28
C LYS A 252 -18.03 3.75 17.59
N ASP A 253 -16.77 4.12 17.45
CA ASP A 253 -15.83 4.44 18.53
C ASP A 253 -15.40 3.25 19.42
N GLN A 254 -16.03 2.07 19.33
CA GLN A 254 -15.55 0.83 19.96
C GLN A 254 -14.16 0.42 19.40
N LYS A 255 -13.35 -0.24 20.21
CA LYS A 255 -12.00 -0.75 19.89
C LYS A 255 -11.79 -2.14 20.48
N LEU A 256 -10.84 -2.89 19.90
CA LEU A 256 -10.45 -4.20 20.43
C LEU A 256 -9.54 -4.02 21.65
N SER A 257 -9.83 -4.79 22.69
CA SER A 257 -8.95 -4.94 23.84
C SER A 257 -7.75 -5.84 23.50
N LYS A 258 -6.74 -5.85 24.39
CA LYS A 258 -5.67 -6.86 24.33
C LYS A 258 -6.24 -8.28 24.30
N ASP A 259 -7.27 -8.54 25.09
CA ASP A 259 -7.84 -9.87 25.26
C ASP A 259 -8.64 -10.31 24.03
N ASP A 260 -9.25 -9.37 23.28
CA ASP A 260 -9.84 -9.67 21.96
C ASP A 260 -8.79 -10.18 20.97
N TYR A 261 -7.63 -9.51 20.86
CA TYR A 261 -6.53 -9.95 19.98
C TYR A 261 -5.97 -11.32 20.40
N VAL A 262 -5.84 -11.58 21.70
CA VAL A 262 -5.39 -12.88 22.23
C VAL A 262 -6.45 -13.96 22.03
N GLN A 263 -7.74 -13.62 22.09
CA GLN A 263 -8.81 -14.58 21.83
C GLN A 263 -8.86 -14.97 20.34
N LEU A 264 -8.77 -13.99 19.42
CA LEU A 264 -8.64 -14.26 17.99
C LEU A 264 -7.46 -15.20 17.68
N ALA A 265 -6.32 -15.03 18.37
CA ALA A 265 -5.16 -15.90 18.20
C ALA A 265 -5.44 -17.36 18.61
N LYS A 266 -6.24 -17.59 19.65
CA LYS A 266 -6.70 -18.94 20.03
C LYS A 266 -7.67 -19.50 19.00
N ASP A 267 -8.62 -18.68 18.55
CA ASP A 267 -9.69 -19.10 17.63
C ASP A 267 -9.13 -19.55 16.27
N VAL A 268 -8.10 -18.87 15.74
CA VAL A 268 -7.38 -19.26 14.51
C VAL A 268 -6.23 -20.26 14.73
N GLN A 269 -6.07 -20.74 15.96
CA GLN A 269 -5.08 -21.73 16.38
C GLN A 269 -3.62 -21.29 16.12
N VAL A 270 -3.25 -20.11 16.61
CA VAL A 270 -1.84 -19.69 16.71
C VAL A 270 -1.08 -20.66 17.64
N PRO A 271 0.02 -21.31 17.20
CA PRO A 271 0.67 -22.40 17.94
C PRO A 271 1.11 -22.04 19.37
N ASP A 272 1.68 -20.86 19.56
CA ASP A 272 2.14 -20.36 20.85
C ASP A 272 1.46 -19.01 21.16
N VAL A 273 0.38 -19.10 21.93
CA VAL A 273 -0.44 -17.95 22.35
C VAL A 273 0.28 -17.07 23.38
N GLU A 274 1.21 -17.62 24.18
CA GLU A 274 1.99 -16.84 25.14
C GLU A 274 3.02 -15.97 24.42
N LYS A 275 3.78 -16.56 23.48
CA LYS A 275 4.69 -15.84 22.59
C LYS A 275 3.93 -14.84 21.72
N PHE A 276 2.76 -15.19 21.18
CA PHE A 276 1.89 -14.25 20.48
C PHE A 276 1.55 -13.03 21.37
N THR A 277 1.09 -13.28 22.60
CA THR A 277 0.69 -12.22 23.53
C THR A 277 1.86 -11.31 23.87
N LYS A 278 3.06 -11.87 24.05
CA LYS A 278 4.30 -11.13 24.29
C LYS A 278 4.69 -10.29 23.06
N ASP A 279 4.80 -10.93 21.90
CA ASP A 279 5.21 -10.29 20.64
C ASP A 279 4.25 -9.14 20.28
N ALA A 280 2.93 -9.37 20.35
CA ALA A 280 1.89 -8.40 20.01
C ALA A 280 1.81 -7.19 20.97
N THR A 281 2.27 -7.33 22.21
CA THR A 281 2.24 -6.24 23.21
C THR A 281 3.59 -5.55 23.43
N SER A 282 4.70 -6.19 23.04
CA SER A 282 6.04 -5.59 23.03
C SER A 282 6.26 -4.64 21.85
N ASP A 283 7.34 -3.85 21.90
CA ASP A 283 7.68 -2.89 20.84
C ASP A 283 8.35 -3.55 19.61
N ARG A 284 8.50 -4.89 19.62
CA ARG A 284 9.20 -5.72 18.62
C ARG A 284 8.87 -5.36 17.18
N PHE A 285 7.60 -5.02 16.89
CA PHE A 285 7.13 -4.73 15.54
C PHE A 285 6.88 -3.25 15.26
N GLU A 286 6.99 -2.35 16.24
CA GLU A 286 6.66 -0.93 16.05
C GLU A 286 7.55 -0.25 15.02
N LYS A 287 8.87 -0.44 15.13
CA LYS A 287 9.81 0.10 14.17
C LYS A 287 9.57 -0.46 12.75
N PRO A 288 9.49 -1.79 12.50
CA PRO A 288 9.16 -2.34 11.19
C PRO A 288 7.82 -1.86 10.59
N ILE A 289 6.79 -1.62 11.42
CA ILE A 289 5.51 -1.08 10.97
C ILE A 289 5.65 0.40 10.59
N ALA A 290 6.35 1.20 11.40
CA ALA A 290 6.60 2.61 11.12
C ALA A 290 7.48 2.79 9.87
N GLU A 291 8.50 1.97 9.67
CA GLU A 291 9.33 1.96 8.45
C GLU A 291 8.51 1.56 7.21
N ALA A 292 7.62 0.58 7.31
CA ALA A 292 6.69 0.22 6.23
C ALA A 292 5.73 1.37 5.87
N GLN A 293 5.19 2.06 6.87
CA GLN A 293 4.32 3.22 6.68
C GLN A 293 5.05 4.42 6.04
N GLN A 294 6.25 4.73 6.52
CA GLN A 294 7.11 5.79 5.97
C GLN A 294 7.51 5.47 4.52
N TYR A 295 7.87 4.22 4.25
CA TYR A 295 8.15 3.76 2.89
C TYR A 295 6.93 3.94 1.98
N ALA A 296 5.74 3.51 2.41
CA ALA A 296 4.51 3.68 1.65
C ALA A 296 4.24 5.17 1.30
N GLN A 297 4.40 6.07 2.27
CA GLN A 297 4.30 7.52 2.05
C GLN A 297 5.36 8.02 1.05
N SER A 298 6.61 7.57 1.16
CA SER A 298 7.70 7.99 0.26
C SER A 298 7.44 7.63 -1.20
N ILE A 299 6.70 6.55 -1.46
CA ILE A 299 6.34 6.10 -2.81
C ILE A 299 4.95 6.60 -3.26
N GLY A 300 4.35 7.57 -2.56
CA GLY A 300 3.11 8.24 -2.95
C GLY A 300 1.81 7.63 -2.38
N ILE A 301 1.87 6.61 -1.52
CA ILE A 301 0.68 6.00 -0.91
C ILE A 301 0.15 6.90 0.20
N SER A 302 -0.92 7.64 -0.11
CA SER A 302 -1.62 8.55 0.83
C SER A 302 -2.92 7.98 1.40
N GLY A 303 -3.33 6.76 1.02
CA GLY A 303 -4.60 6.17 1.44
C GLY A 303 -4.65 4.65 1.28
N THR A 304 -5.63 4.01 1.94
CA THR A 304 -5.78 2.55 1.99
C THR A 304 -7.19 2.08 1.59
N PRO A 305 -7.33 0.91 0.94
CA PRO A 305 -6.24 0.08 0.43
C PRO A 305 -5.69 0.67 -0.88
N SER A 306 -4.40 0.49 -1.12
CA SER A 306 -3.73 0.85 -2.38
C SER A 306 -2.90 -0.33 -2.87
N PHE A 307 -2.72 -0.46 -4.19
CA PHE A 307 -2.13 -1.67 -4.78
C PHE A 307 -1.20 -1.33 -5.94
N PHE A 308 -0.03 -1.99 -5.99
CA PHE A 308 0.66 -2.21 -7.26
C PHE A 308 0.37 -3.63 -7.74
N VAL A 309 -0.29 -3.76 -8.88
CA VAL A 309 -0.62 -5.02 -9.56
C VAL A 309 0.31 -5.13 -10.76
N GLY A 310 1.38 -5.93 -10.64
CA GLY A 310 2.50 -5.89 -11.58
C GLY A 310 2.99 -4.45 -11.76
N THR A 311 3.04 -3.97 -12.99
CA THR A 311 3.48 -2.61 -13.34
C THR A 311 2.42 -1.51 -13.14
N GLN A 312 1.19 -1.83 -12.75
CA GLN A 312 0.07 -0.88 -12.68
C GLN A 312 -0.33 -0.54 -11.25
N PHE A 313 -0.74 0.72 -11.02
CA PHE A 313 -1.29 1.17 -9.75
C PHE A 313 -2.83 1.10 -9.74
N VAL A 314 -3.41 0.59 -8.65
CA VAL A 314 -4.86 0.59 -8.40
C VAL A 314 -5.12 1.20 -7.03
N SER A 315 -6.01 2.20 -6.96
CA SER A 315 -6.37 2.89 -5.72
C SER A 315 -7.76 2.47 -5.24
N GLY A 316 -7.87 2.19 -3.94
CA GLY A 316 -9.12 1.81 -3.28
C GLY A 316 -9.59 0.39 -3.56
N ALA A 317 -10.59 -0.05 -2.81
CA ALA A 317 -11.23 -1.35 -2.97
C ALA A 317 -12.17 -1.37 -4.19
N GLN A 318 -11.58 -1.43 -5.39
CA GLN A 318 -12.28 -1.56 -6.67
C GLN A 318 -12.98 -2.94 -6.80
N PRO A 319 -13.95 -3.10 -7.74
CA PRO A 319 -14.60 -4.38 -8.01
C PRO A 319 -13.61 -5.47 -8.43
N ALA A 320 -13.94 -6.74 -8.16
CA ALA A 320 -13.07 -7.88 -8.45
C ALA A 320 -12.79 -8.02 -9.96
N GLU A 321 -13.73 -7.61 -10.80
CA GLU A 321 -13.64 -7.57 -12.26
C GLU A 321 -12.55 -6.60 -12.74
N GLN A 322 -12.36 -5.47 -12.05
CA GLN A 322 -11.30 -4.51 -12.38
C GLN A 322 -9.92 -5.06 -12.00
N PHE A 323 -9.79 -5.69 -10.83
CA PHE A 323 -8.56 -6.41 -10.48
C PHE A 323 -8.26 -7.55 -11.48
N ALA A 324 -9.27 -8.34 -11.85
CA ALA A 324 -9.13 -9.41 -12.83
C ALA A 324 -8.64 -8.88 -14.20
N ALA A 325 -9.18 -7.76 -14.67
CA ALA A 325 -8.75 -7.13 -15.93
C ALA A 325 -7.29 -6.66 -15.88
N VAL A 326 -6.86 -6.02 -14.78
CA VAL A 326 -5.46 -5.57 -14.62
C VAL A 326 -4.51 -6.78 -14.50
N ILE A 327 -4.86 -7.79 -13.69
CA ILE A 327 -4.09 -9.04 -13.57
C ILE A 327 -3.91 -9.71 -14.94
N GLN A 328 -4.97 -9.79 -15.75
CA GLN A 328 -4.93 -10.35 -17.09
C GLN A 328 -3.98 -9.59 -18.03
N GLN A 329 -3.97 -8.25 -17.97
CA GLN A 329 -3.01 -7.43 -18.73
C GLN A 329 -1.57 -7.69 -18.30
N GLU A 330 -1.28 -7.75 -17.00
CA GLU A 330 0.07 -8.00 -16.51
C GLU A 330 0.56 -9.44 -16.79
N LEU A 331 -0.33 -10.42 -16.73
CA LEU A 331 -0.04 -11.80 -17.16
C LEU A 331 0.31 -11.85 -18.65
N ALA A 332 -0.41 -11.11 -19.51
CA ALA A 332 -0.13 -11.04 -20.93
C ALA A 332 1.23 -10.37 -21.23
N LYS A 333 1.53 -9.21 -20.61
CA LYS A 333 2.85 -8.54 -20.70
C LYS A 333 3.98 -9.49 -20.31
N THR A 334 3.80 -10.23 -19.22
CA THR A 334 4.79 -11.19 -18.71
C THR A 334 4.99 -12.35 -19.68
N ALA A 335 3.90 -12.91 -20.21
CA ALA A 335 3.94 -14.01 -21.18
C ALA A 335 4.59 -13.60 -22.52
N ASN A 336 4.39 -12.35 -22.96
CA ASN A 336 4.99 -11.78 -24.16
C ASN A 336 6.47 -11.36 -23.97
N GLY A 337 6.99 -11.37 -22.73
CA GLY A 337 8.33 -10.88 -22.41
C GLY A 337 8.46 -9.35 -22.38
N GLU A 338 7.36 -8.60 -22.43
CA GLU A 338 7.32 -7.14 -22.28
C GLU A 338 7.72 -6.70 -20.86
N VAL A 339 7.40 -7.54 -19.87
CA VAL A 339 7.82 -7.40 -18.46
C VAL A 339 8.58 -8.65 -18.07
N GLN A 340 9.84 -8.49 -17.64
CA GLN A 340 10.59 -9.60 -17.05
C GLN A 340 10.24 -9.75 -15.57
N VAL A 341 9.92 -10.98 -15.16
CA VAL A 341 9.68 -11.35 -13.76
C VAL A 341 10.99 -11.18 -12.98
N PRO A 342 11.06 -10.30 -11.96
CA PRO A 342 12.25 -10.21 -11.12
C PRO A 342 12.51 -11.53 -10.38
N GLU A 343 13.78 -11.82 -10.10
CA GLU A 343 14.18 -13.02 -9.36
C GLU A 343 13.58 -13.05 -7.94
N VAL A 344 13.38 -14.27 -7.44
CA VAL A 344 12.96 -14.57 -6.07
C VAL A 344 14.10 -14.26 -5.09
N LYS A 345 13.75 -13.75 -3.90
CA LYS A 345 14.67 -13.42 -2.80
C LYS A 345 14.53 -14.40 -1.63
#